data_AF-A0A4R2S355-F1
#
_entry.id   AF-A0A4R2S355-F1
#
_cell.length_a   1.000
_cell.length_b   1.000
_cell.length_c   1.000
_cell.angle_alpha   90.00
_cell.angle_beta   90.00
_cell.angle_gamma   90.00
#
_symmetry.space_group_name_H-M   'P 1'
#
loop_
_entity.id
_entity.type
_entity.pdbx_description
1 polymer ?
#
loop_
_entity_poly.entity_id
_entity_poly.type
_entity_poly.pdbx_seq_one_letter_code
_entity_poly.pdbx_strand_id
1 'polypeptide(L)'
;MKAVFAVALAVAAPIFATGGADAQSLKQTYPSCDIPAQHALKAETGGSIKDARQAHISMRANILEADLGTARKARRLTQRQTDTLFKRVEAVRHATDRFVKKQGFLSAAERASYDRELDAVAMRICRS
;
A
#
# COMPACT_ATOMS: atom_id res chain seq x y z
N MET A 1 -12.96 70.86 -10.97
CA MET A 1 -12.27 70.67 -9.67
C MET A 1 -12.19 69.18 -9.40
N LYS A 2 -11.07 68.74 -8.83
CA LYS A 2 -10.59 67.34 -8.69
C LYS A 2 -11.61 66.40 -8.02
N ALA A 3 -11.62 65.14 -8.46
CA ALA A 3 -11.94 64.01 -7.60
C ALA A 3 -10.95 62.86 -7.90
N VAL A 4 -10.13 62.57 -6.90
CA VAL A 4 -9.12 61.52 -6.81
C VAL A 4 -9.74 60.38 -6.02
N PHE A 5 -9.78 59.16 -6.55
CA PHE A 5 -9.93 57.93 -5.74
C PHE A 5 -9.27 56.77 -6.51
N ALA A 6 -8.06 56.36 -6.12
CA ALA A 6 -7.75 55.35 -5.09
C ALA A 6 -7.41 54.01 -5.77
N VAL A 7 -6.11 53.78 -5.98
CA VAL A 7 -5.54 52.51 -6.44
C VAL A 7 -5.66 51.51 -5.29
N ALA A 8 -6.55 50.53 -5.42
CA ALA A 8 -6.60 49.39 -4.51
C ALA A 8 -5.55 48.35 -4.96
N LEU A 9 -4.42 48.28 -4.23
CA LEU A 9 -3.51 47.15 -4.28
C LEU A 9 -4.21 45.92 -3.67
N ALA A 10 -4.61 44.96 -4.51
CA ALA A 10 -5.01 43.64 -4.05
C ALA A 10 -3.73 42.85 -3.68
N VAL A 11 -3.49 42.68 -2.39
CA VAL A 11 -2.44 41.81 -1.87
C VAL A 11 -2.88 40.35 -2.10
N ALA A 12 -2.25 39.67 -3.06
CA ALA A 12 -2.42 38.24 -3.24
C ALA A 12 -1.77 37.51 -2.06
N ALA A 13 -2.58 37.01 -1.13
CA ALA A 13 -2.11 36.13 -0.06
C ALA A 13 -1.81 34.74 -0.64
N PRO A 14 -0.62 34.15 -0.40
CA PRO A 14 -0.34 32.77 -0.79
C PRO A 14 -1.13 31.82 0.12
N ILE A 15 -2.02 31.03 -0.48
CA ILE A 15 -2.69 29.92 0.20
C ILE A 15 -1.66 28.80 0.36
N PHE A 16 -1.07 28.67 1.55
CA PHE A 16 -0.24 27.51 1.89
C PHE A 16 -1.15 26.30 2.11
N ALA A 17 -1.32 25.48 1.07
CA ALA A 17 -1.90 24.14 1.19
C ALA A 17 -0.91 23.21 1.89
N THR A 18 -0.90 23.24 3.22
CA THR A 18 -0.10 22.32 4.05
C THR A 18 -0.98 21.12 4.43
N GLY A 19 -0.80 19.98 3.76
CA GLY A 19 -1.49 18.74 4.15
C GLY A 19 -1.48 17.59 3.14
N GLY A 20 -1.16 17.82 1.87
CA GLY A 20 -1.19 16.76 0.83
C GLY A 20 0.16 16.12 0.48
N ALA A 21 1.27 16.83 0.72
CA ALA A 21 2.59 16.41 0.25
C ALA A 21 3.12 15.16 0.99
N ASP A 22 2.89 15.08 2.31
CA ASP A 22 3.39 13.98 3.13
C ASP A 22 2.68 12.65 2.83
N ALA A 23 1.37 12.68 2.61
CA ALA A 23 0.60 11.47 2.29
C ALA A 23 0.96 10.90 0.92
N GLN A 24 1.16 11.77 -0.08
CA GLN A 24 1.58 11.34 -1.42
C GLN A 24 3.03 10.83 -1.42
N SER A 25 3.92 11.49 -0.69
CA SER A 25 5.31 11.05 -0.52
C SER A 25 5.40 9.68 0.15
N LEU A 26 4.55 9.43 1.14
CA LEU A 26 4.51 8.16 1.85
C LEU A 26 4.02 7.01 0.95
N LYS A 27 2.99 7.23 0.12
CA LYS A 27 2.54 6.25 -0.88
C LYS A 27 3.57 5.97 -1.97
N GLN A 28 4.36 6.98 -2.36
CA GLN A 28 5.46 6.81 -3.31
C GLN A 28 6.60 5.98 -2.70
N THR A 29 6.88 6.18 -1.41
CA THR A 29 7.93 5.45 -0.69
C THR A 29 7.51 4.02 -0.34
N TYR A 30 6.23 3.84 0.01
CA TYR A 30 5.63 2.56 0.38
C TYR A 30 4.36 2.35 -0.45
N PRO A 31 4.46 1.74 -1.65
CA PRO A 31 3.31 1.47 -2.51
C PRO A 31 2.21 0.65 -1.83
N SER A 32 2.54 -0.15 -0.80
CA SER A 32 1.54 -0.86 0.01
C SER A 32 0.57 0.07 0.75
N CYS A 33 0.92 1.34 0.95
CA CYS A 33 0.07 2.33 1.61
C CYS A 33 -1.03 2.91 0.73
N ASP A 34 -1.00 2.66 -0.58
CA ASP A 34 -2.12 2.99 -1.46
C ASP A 34 -3.08 1.80 -1.56
N ILE A 35 -3.90 1.58 -0.53
CA ILE A 35 -4.82 0.43 -0.44
C ILE A 35 -5.73 0.29 -1.67
N PRO A 36 -6.38 1.37 -2.19
CA PRO A 36 -7.15 1.27 -3.43
C PRO A 36 -6.32 0.76 -4.62
N ALA A 37 -5.09 1.28 -4.80
CA ALA A 37 -4.21 0.82 -5.87
C ALA A 37 -3.79 -0.65 -5.66
N GLN A 38 -3.49 -1.04 -4.42
CA GLN A 38 -3.14 -2.41 -4.05
C GLN A 38 -4.26 -3.40 -4.38
N HIS A 39 -5.52 -3.08 -4.09
CA HIS A 39 -6.66 -3.94 -4.42
C HIS A 39 -6.94 -4.01 -5.92
N ALA A 40 -6.63 -2.94 -6.66
CA ALA A 40 -6.79 -2.86 -8.11
C ALA A 40 -5.69 -3.59 -8.91
N LEU A 41 -4.62 -4.04 -8.25
CA LEU A 41 -3.50 -4.73 -8.89
C LEU A 41 -3.96 -5.95 -9.69
N LYS A 42 -3.50 -6.02 -10.94
CA LYS A 42 -3.64 -7.20 -11.80
C LYS A 42 -2.27 -7.80 -12.02
N ALA A 43 -2.04 -8.96 -11.43
CA ALA A 43 -0.81 -9.72 -11.60
C ALA A 43 -0.98 -10.71 -12.75
N GLU A 44 0.07 -10.86 -13.56
CA GLU A 44 0.11 -11.89 -14.58
C GLU A 44 0.29 -13.27 -13.94
N THR A 45 -0.40 -14.27 -14.50
CA THR A 45 -0.17 -15.68 -14.15
C THR A 45 1.00 -16.22 -14.95
N GLY A 46 1.81 -17.09 -14.35
CA GLY A 46 3.00 -17.65 -14.99
C GLY A 46 3.70 -18.66 -14.09
N GLY A 47 4.60 -19.46 -14.67
CA GLY A 47 5.31 -20.51 -13.92
C GLY A 47 4.33 -21.46 -13.22
N SER A 48 4.48 -21.60 -11.90
CA SER A 48 3.63 -22.43 -11.04
C SER A 48 2.30 -21.78 -10.62
N ILE A 49 2.11 -20.47 -10.83
CA ILE A 49 0.88 -19.74 -10.47
C ILE A 49 -0.05 -19.71 -11.69
N LYS A 50 -1.17 -20.43 -11.60
CA LYS A 50 -2.19 -20.50 -12.67
C LYS A 50 -3.47 -19.74 -12.34
N ASP A 51 -3.72 -19.47 -11.06
CA ASP A 51 -4.89 -18.74 -10.61
C ASP A 51 -4.59 -17.23 -10.51
N ALA A 52 -5.42 -16.40 -11.16
CA ALA A 52 -5.22 -14.95 -11.20
C ALA A 52 -5.36 -14.28 -9.82
N ARG A 53 -6.16 -14.85 -8.90
CA ARG A 53 -6.33 -14.29 -7.56
C ARG A 53 -5.16 -14.68 -6.65
N GLN A 54 -4.58 -15.86 -6.82
CA GLN A 54 -3.29 -16.22 -6.22
C GLN A 54 -2.18 -15.30 -6.74
N ALA A 55 -2.13 -15.05 -8.06
CA ALA A 55 -1.17 -14.12 -8.64
C ALA A 55 -1.29 -12.73 -8.00
N HIS A 56 -2.52 -12.22 -7.84
CA HIS A 56 -2.79 -10.97 -7.15
C HIS A 56 -2.24 -10.94 -5.72
N ILE A 57 -2.55 -11.95 -4.90
CA ILE A 57 -2.05 -12.05 -3.53
C ILE A 57 -0.52 -12.14 -3.48
N SER A 58 0.09 -12.91 -4.38
CA SER A 58 1.54 -13.04 -4.49
C SER A 58 2.21 -11.70 -4.81
N MET A 59 1.66 -10.93 -5.74
CA MET A 59 2.20 -9.62 -6.09
C MET A 59 2.07 -8.62 -4.93
N ARG A 60 0.92 -8.59 -4.25
CA ARG A 60 0.73 -7.76 -3.05
C ARG A 60 1.70 -8.14 -1.93
N ALA A 61 1.91 -9.43 -1.71
CA ALA A 61 2.87 -9.93 -0.74
C ALA A 61 4.31 -9.48 -1.07
N ASN A 62 4.74 -9.57 -2.34
CA ASN A 62 6.05 -9.09 -2.76
C ASN A 62 6.25 -7.59 -2.49
N ILE A 63 5.23 -6.77 -2.76
CA ILE A 63 5.28 -5.33 -2.48
C ILE A 63 5.41 -5.08 -0.98
N LEU A 64 4.62 -5.77 -0.15
CA LEU A 64 4.71 -5.64 1.30
C LEU A 64 6.07 -6.06 1.86
N GLU A 65 6.62 -7.17 1.38
CA GLU A 65 7.96 -7.63 1.77
C GLU A 65 9.04 -6.59 1.43
N ALA A 66 8.95 -5.98 0.25
CA ALA A 66 9.84 -4.89 -0.15
C ALA A 66 9.69 -3.66 0.77
N ASP A 67 8.45 -3.23 1.04
CA ASP A 67 8.16 -2.07 1.88
C ASP A 67 8.58 -2.29 3.34
N LEU A 68 8.40 -3.50 3.88
CA LEU A 68 8.89 -3.89 5.20
C LEU A 68 10.41 -3.80 5.27
N GLY A 69 11.11 -4.24 4.21
CA GLY A 69 12.55 -4.09 4.08
C GLY A 69 13.00 -2.63 4.05
N THR A 70 12.29 -1.78 3.30
CA THR A 70 12.54 -0.34 3.18
C THR A 70 12.30 0.37 4.53
N ALA A 71 11.15 0.14 5.17
CA ALA A 71 10.79 0.76 6.44
C ALA A 71 11.76 0.40 7.57
N ARG A 72 12.26 -0.84 7.57
CA ARG A 72 13.30 -1.28 8.51
C ARG A 72 14.63 -0.58 8.27
N LYS A 73 15.09 -0.48 7.01
CA LYS A 73 16.33 0.23 6.66
C LYS A 73 16.26 1.72 7.03
N ALA A 74 15.08 2.32 6.87
CA ALA A 74 14.76 3.68 7.29
C ALA A 74 14.55 3.83 8.82
N ARG A 75 14.70 2.75 9.59
CA ARG A 75 14.54 2.70 11.06
C ARG A 75 13.14 3.11 11.56
N ARG A 76 12.11 3.03 10.72
CA ARG A 76 10.70 3.24 11.13
C ARG A 76 10.11 2.01 11.82
N LEU A 77 10.59 0.83 11.42
CA LEU A 77 10.28 -0.44 12.06
C LEU A 77 11.55 -1.06 12.65
N THR A 78 11.42 -1.60 13.86
CA THR A 78 12.48 -2.42 14.47
C THR A 78 12.57 -3.79 13.78
N GLN A 79 13.73 -4.45 13.88
CA GLN A 79 13.91 -5.81 13.34
C GLN A 79 12.79 -6.75 13.79
N ARG A 80 12.48 -6.79 15.09
CA ARG A 80 11.44 -7.67 15.65
C ARG A 80 10.04 -7.38 15.08
N GLN A 81 9.71 -6.11 14.87
CA GLN A 81 8.43 -5.73 14.26
C GLN A 81 8.39 -6.19 12.80
N THR A 82 9.46 -5.93 12.04
CA THR A 82 9.59 -6.37 10.66
C THR A 82 9.49 -7.89 10.53
N ASP A 83 10.20 -8.66 11.35
CA ASP A 83 10.15 -10.13 11.33
C ASP A 83 8.75 -10.67 11.62
N THR A 84 8.04 -10.04 12.55
CA THR A 84 6.65 -10.40 12.88
C THR A 84 5.73 -10.16 11.68
N LEU A 85 5.91 -9.04 10.98
CA LEU A 85 5.09 -8.69 9.83
C LEU A 85 5.43 -9.56 8.60
N PHE A 86 6.71 -9.86 8.36
CA PHE A 86 7.14 -10.82 7.32
C PHE A 86 6.46 -12.17 7.50
N LYS A 87 6.48 -12.74 8.72
CA LYS A 87 5.81 -14.01 9.01
C LYS A 87 4.30 -13.98 8.73
N ARG A 88 3.64 -12.84 8.95
CA ARG A 88 2.21 -12.69 8.59
C ARG A 88 1.99 -12.71 7.09
N VAL A 89 2.86 -12.03 6.32
CA VAL A 89 2.80 -12.07 4.85
C VAL A 89 3.05 -13.49 4.34
N GLU A 90 4.08 -14.18 4.85
CA GLU A 90 4.38 -15.57 4.50
C GLU A 90 3.21 -16.51 4.83
N ALA A 91 2.56 -16.33 5.97
CA ALA A 91 1.38 -17.12 6.35
C ALA A 91 0.25 -16.98 5.33
N VAL A 92 -0.01 -15.76 4.82
CA VAL A 92 -0.98 -15.51 3.75
C VAL A 92 -0.59 -16.21 2.45
N ARG A 93 0.70 -16.14 2.05
CA ARG A 93 1.20 -16.84 0.86
C ARG A 93 0.97 -18.34 0.97
N HIS A 94 1.42 -18.93 2.07
CA HIS A 94 1.28 -20.37 2.30
C HIS A 94 -0.18 -20.82 2.36
N ALA A 95 -1.06 -20.02 2.98
CA ALA A 95 -2.48 -20.32 3.01
C ALA A 95 -3.07 -20.33 1.59
N THR A 96 -2.78 -19.28 0.82
CA THR A 96 -3.22 -19.15 -0.57
C THR A 96 -2.74 -20.34 -1.43
N ASP A 97 -1.45 -20.69 -1.34
CA ASP A 97 -0.88 -21.82 -2.08
C ASP A 97 -1.55 -23.16 -1.69
N ARG A 98 -1.84 -23.37 -0.40
CA ARG A 98 -2.55 -24.57 0.06
C ARG A 98 -3.96 -24.64 -0.50
N PHE A 99 -4.70 -23.52 -0.51
CA PHE A 99 -6.05 -23.49 -1.07
C PHE A 99 -6.05 -23.80 -2.56
N VAL A 100 -5.20 -23.13 -3.34
CA VAL A 100 -5.07 -23.41 -4.78
C VAL A 100 -4.63 -24.84 -5.03
N LYS A 101 -3.69 -25.39 -4.25
CA LYS A 101 -3.30 -26.80 -4.38
C LYS A 101 -4.45 -27.76 -4.10
N LYS A 102 -5.34 -27.43 -3.15
CA LYS A 102 -6.45 -28.30 -2.72
C LYS A 102 -7.62 -28.28 -3.70
N GLN A 103 -8.02 -27.11 -4.19
CA GLN A 103 -9.25 -26.94 -4.97
C GLN A 103 -9.03 -26.39 -6.39
N GLY A 104 -7.79 -26.06 -6.76
CA GLY A 104 -7.39 -25.59 -8.09
C GLY A 104 -7.46 -24.08 -8.30
N PHE A 105 -8.11 -23.34 -7.39
CA PHE A 105 -8.31 -21.89 -7.51
C PHE A 105 -8.50 -21.22 -6.15
N LEU A 106 -8.44 -19.89 -6.13
CA LEU A 106 -8.84 -19.07 -5.00
C LEU A 106 -10.21 -18.46 -5.29
N SER A 107 -11.16 -18.52 -4.37
CA SER A 107 -12.45 -17.85 -4.50
C SER A 107 -12.32 -16.33 -4.29
N ALA A 108 -13.36 -15.59 -4.67
CA ALA A 108 -13.41 -14.15 -4.40
C ALA A 108 -13.45 -13.84 -2.90
N ALA A 109 -14.12 -14.66 -2.10
CA ALA A 109 -14.21 -14.49 -0.65
C ALA A 109 -12.86 -14.76 0.04
N GLU A 110 -12.15 -15.82 -0.36
CA GLU A 110 -10.80 -16.11 0.15
C GLU A 110 -9.84 -14.98 -0.22
N ARG A 111 -9.84 -14.52 -1.48
CA ARG A 111 -9.05 -13.36 -1.90
C ARG A 111 -9.34 -12.16 -1.02
N ALA A 112 -10.61 -11.77 -0.85
CA ALA A 112 -10.98 -10.62 -0.04
C ALA A 112 -10.55 -10.77 1.43
N SER A 113 -10.53 -11.99 1.96
CA SER A 113 -10.03 -12.27 3.31
C SER A 113 -8.53 -12.05 3.42
N TYR A 114 -7.75 -12.58 2.47
CA TYR A 114 -6.31 -12.35 2.44
C TYR A 114 -5.96 -10.90 2.16
N ASP A 115 -6.77 -10.22 1.35
CA ASP A 115 -6.58 -8.79 1.08
C ASP A 115 -6.66 -7.96 2.36
N ARG A 116 -7.61 -8.26 3.26
CA ARG A 116 -7.73 -7.62 4.58
C ARG A 116 -6.54 -7.90 5.50
N GLU A 117 -6.01 -9.13 5.47
CA GLU A 117 -4.81 -9.47 6.25
C GLU A 117 -3.59 -8.69 5.77
N LEU A 118 -3.41 -8.58 4.45
CA LEU A 118 -2.34 -7.79 3.85
C LEU A 118 -2.53 -6.29 4.12
N ASP A 119 -3.75 -5.77 4.12
CA ASP A 119 -4.05 -4.39 4.51
C ASP A 119 -3.66 -4.13 5.97
N ALA A 120 -3.93 -5.09 6.87
CA ALA A 120 -3.54 -4.96 8.27
C ALA A 120 -2.01 -4.91 8.45
N VAL A 121 -1.24 -5.58 7.58
CA VAL A 121 0.22 -5.44 7.54
C VAL A 121 0.63 -4.08 6.99
N ALA A 122 0.07 -3.66 5.85
CA ALA A 122 0.33 -2.36 5.23
C ALA A 122 0.13 -1.22 6.23
N MET A 123 -0.98 -1.23 6.98
CA MET A 123 -1.29 -0.22 7.99
C MET A 123 -0.25 -0.08 9.11
N ARG A 124 0.58 -1.10 9.35
CA ARG A 124 1.70 -1.00 10.30
C ARG A 124 2.89 -0.25 9.71
N ILE A 125 3.09 -0.34 8.40
CA ILE A 125 4.09 0.44 7.66
C ILE A 125 3.62 1.88 7.55
N CYS A 126 2.37 2.09 7.14
CA CYS A 126 1.84 3.43 6.86
C CYS A 126 1.67 4.32 8.09
N ARG A 127 1.70 3.73 9.29
CA ARG A 127 1.63 4.43 10.58
C ARG A 127 2.97 4.45 11.33
N SER A 128 3.97 3.75 10.83
CA SER A 128 5.34 3.76 11.40
C SER A 128 6.04 5.07 11.11
#